data_AF-A0A929RQ50-F1
#
_entry.id   AF-A0A929RQ50-F1
#
_cell.length_a   1.000
_cell.length_b   1.000
_cell.length_c   1.000
_cell.angle_alpha   90.00
_cell.angle_beta   90.00
_cell.angle_gamma   90.00
#
_symmetry.space_group_name_H-M   'P 1'
#
loop_
_entity.id
_entity.type
_entity.pdbx_description
1 polymer ?
#
loop_
_entity_poly.entity_id
_entity_poly.type
_entity_poly.pdbx_seq_one_letter_code
_entity_poly.pdbx_strand_id
1 'polypeptide(L)'
;MAAPRILVVPGGTSINAVVLANASIHKLVELHEERTADPTHPAPRTVVFLRDPASVPPSTLRGCAATPEEAFAPEEYPGLADQITNDPHFLDGVDLIIATSGSSAGKPRLVGLSIDALIASARATELTLDGPGRWILALPTHHIAGAMVLLRAAVAGTNPQVVDTTDGFDPHALLPAIAGVTQDDMPSYLSLVPTQLVQCLEAGEEIMNALRSLSTIIVGGAAISQSLLQRALDVGLKVRTTYGMTETSGGCVYDGEPMPGVTVRAVDW
;
A
#
# COMPACT_ATOMS: atom_id res chain seq x y z
N MET A 1 -6.63 -23.59 -17.39
CA MET A 1 -5.91 -22.31 -17.57
C MET A 1 -4.45 -22.53 -17.25
N ALA A 2 -3.53 -21.72 -17.78
CA ALA A 2 -2.11 -21.81 -17.41
C ALA A 2 -1.91 -21.31 -15.97
N ALA A 3 -0.93 -21.89 -15.25
CA ALA A 3 -0.56 -21.43 -13.91
C ALA A 3 -0.20 -19.92 -13.95
N PRO A 4 -0.52 -19.16 -12.89
CA PRO A 4 -0.19 -17.75 -12.86
C PRO A 4 1.32 -17.54 -12.82
N ARG A 5 1.78 -16.46 -13.45
CA ARG A 5 3.14 -15.96 -13.28
C ARG A 5 3.24 -15.33 -11.88
N ILE A 6 4.13 -15.82 -11.04
CA ILE A 6 4.40 -15.24 -9.72
C ILE A 6 5.59 -14.28 -9.83
N LEU A 7 5.43 -13.08 -9.27
CA LEU A 7 6.47 -12.07 -9.14
C LEU A 7 6.78 -11.84 -7.67
N VAL A 8 7.98 -12.16 -7.22
CA VAL A 8 8.48 -11.82 -5.89
C VAL A 8 9.25 -10.51 -5.98
N VAL A 9 8.73 -9.47 -5.34
CA VAL A 9 9.16 -8.08 -5.58
C VAL A 9 9.55 -7.43 -4.24
N PRO A 10 10.68 -6.72 -4.16
CA PRO A 10 11.07 -6.02 -2.94
C PRO A 10 10.12 -4.84 -2.67
N GLY A 11 9.48 -4.82 -1.52
CA GLY A 11 8.48 -3.82 -1.12
C GLY A 11 9.01 -2.79 -0.12
N GLY A 12 10.12 -2.12 -0.39
CA GLY A 12 10.71 -1.14 0.54
C GLY A 12 10.16 0.28 0.39
N THR A 13 10.91 1.24 0.95
CA THR A 13 10.86 2.68 0.63
C THR A 13 12.06 3.14 -0.21
N SER A 14 13.10 2.32 -0.32
CA SER A 14 14.25 2.65 -1.17
C SER A 14 13.83 2.75 -2.63
N ILE A 15 14.45 3.68 -3.35
CA ILE A 15 14.10 4.00 -4.75
C ILE A 15 14.07 2.73 -5.61
N ASN A 16 15.08 1.85 -5.47
CA ASN A 16 15.15 0.61 -6.24
C ASN A 16 13.98 -0.34 -5.95
N ALA A 17 13.60 -0.48 -4.68
CA ALA A 17 12.48 -1.34 -4.29
C ALA A 17 11.16 -0.75 -4.78
N VAL A 18 10.96 0.56 -4.56
CA VAL A 18 9.73 1.26 -4.95
C VAL A 18 9.52 1.25 -6.45
N VAL A 19 10.56 1.42 -7.27
CA VAL A 19 10.45 1.33 -8.74
C VAL A 19 9.90 -0.04 -9.18
N LEU A 20 10.38 -1.13 -8.59
CA LEU A 20 9.91 -2.48 -8.92
C LEU A 20 8.49 -2.74 -8.40
N ALA A 21 8.19 -2.33 -7.18
CA ALA A 21 6.85 -2.43 -6.60
C ALA A 21 5.83 -1.63 -7.42
N ASN A 22 6.16 -0.38 -7.79
CA ASN A 22 5.30 0.49 -8.56
C ASN A 22 5.03 -0.08 -9.96
N ALA A 23 6.08 -0.50 -10.67
CA ALA A 23 5.92 -1.13 -11.99
C ALA A 23 5.03 -2.40 -11.93
N SER A 24 5.19 -3.21 -10.88
CA SER A 24 4.38 -4.42 -10.68
C SER A 24 2.91 -4.09 -10.42
N ILE A 25 2.64 -3.11 -9.56
CA ILE A 25 1.27 -2.64 -9.25
C ILE A 25 0.60 -2.02 -10.47
N HIS A 26 1.30 -1.15 -11.21
CA HIS A 26 0.78 -0.60 -12.47
C HIS A 26 0.43 -1.70 -13.46
N LYS A 27 1.25 -2.77 -13.54
CA LYS A 27 0.94 -3.89 -14.41
C LYS A 27 -0.33 -4.64 -13.99
N LEU A 28 -0.59 -4.77 -12.68
CA LEU A 28 -1.84 -5.36 -12.20
C LEU A 28 -3.06 -4.51 -12.60
N VAL A 29 -2.97 -3.18 -12.44
CA VAL A 29 -4.03 -2.25 -12.83
C VAL A 29 -4.29 -2.31 -14.34
N GLU A 30 -3.24 -2.23 -15.16
CA GLU A 30 -3.32 -2.34 -16.62
C GLU A 30 -3.97 -3.66 -17.05
N LEU A 31 -3.54 -4.80 -16.50
CA LEU A 31 -4.11 -6.11 -16.82
C LEU A 31 -5.58 -6.24 -16.40
N HIS A 32 -5.99 -5.58 -15.31
CA HIS A 32 -7.39 -5.53 -14.89
C HIS A 32 -8.24 -4.75 -15.89
N GLU A 33 -7.77 -3.59 -16.35
CA GLU A 33 -8.46 -2.78 -17.36
C GLU A 33 -8.56 -3.53 -18.69
N GLU A 34 -7.46 -4.12 -19.17
CA GLU A 34 -7.40 -4.93 -20.39
C GLU A 34 -8.40 -6.11 -20.35
N ARG A 35 -8.46 -6.83 -19.21
CA ARG A 35 -9.39 -7.97 -19.04
C ARG A 35 -10.84 -7.55 -18.86
N THR A 36 -11.08 -6.37 -18.29
CA THR A 36 -12.43 -5.81 -18.20
C THR A 36 -12.94 -5.45 -19.60
N ALA A 37 -12.07 -4.92 -20.46
CA ALA A 37 -12.39 -4.61 -21.85
C ALA A 37 -12.50 -5.87 -22.74
N ASP A 38 -11.63 -6.86 -22.53
CA ASP A 38 -11.63 -8.15 -23.21
C ASP A 38 -11.50 -9.31 -22.20
N PRO A 39 -12.62 -9.96 -21.81
CA PRO A 39 -12.58 -11.09 -20.88
C PRO A 39 -11.77 -12.29 -21.39
N THR A 40 -11.45 -12.34 -22.68
CA THR A 40 -10.62 -13.39 -23.30
C THR A 40 -9.16 -12.99 -23.45
N HIS A 41 -8.74 -11.87 -22.86
CA HIS A 41 -7.41 -11.30 -23.01
C HIS A 41 -6.31 -12.36 -22.76
N PRO A 42 -5.34 -12.51 -23.68
CA PRO A 42 -4.42 -13.65 -23.68
C PRO A 42 -3.28 -13.53 -22.67
N ALA A 43 -3.08 -12.35 -22.05
CA ALA A 43 -1.97 -12.14 -21.14
C ALA A 43 -2.08 -13.07 -19.91
N PRO A 44 -0.95 -13.67 -19.48
CA PRO A 44 -0.96 -14.57 -18.34
C PRO A 44 -1.45 -13.88 -17.08
N ARG A 45 -2.16 -14.62 -16.23
CA ARG A 45 -2.46 -14.16 -14.88
C ARG A 45 -1.15 -13.91 -14.13
N THR A 46 -1.09 -12.82 -13.39
CA THR A 46 0.12 -12.39 -12.69
C THR A 46 -0.24 -12.19 -11.23
N VAL A 47 0.54 -12.77 -10.33
CA VAL A 47 0.43 -12.59 -8.89
C VAL A 47 1.69 -11.91 -8.41
N VAL A 48 1.56 -10.77 -7.73
CA VAL A 48 2.68 -10.01 -7.16
C VAL A 48 2.75 -10.29 -5.67
N PHE A 49 3.89 -10.75 -5.18
CA PHE A 49 4.18 -10.89 -3.76
C PHE A 49 5.19 -9.81 -3.37
N LEU A 50 4.73 -8.76 -2.68
CA LEU A 50 5.61 -7.75 -2.12
C LEU A 50 6.19 -8.25 -0.80
N ARG A 51 7.52 -8.38 -0.73
CA ARG A 51 8.25 -8.89 0.43
C ARG A 51 9.21 -7.85 0.98
N ASP A 52 9.64 -8.04 2.22
CA ASP A 52 10.73 -7.24 2.79
C ASP A 52 11.95 -7.27 1.84
N PRO A 53 12.54 -6.12 1.48
CA PRO A 53 13.70 -6.08 0.58
C PRO A 53 14.87 -6.95 1.01
N ALA A 54 15.09 -7.18 2.31
CA ALA A 54 16.16 -8.06 2.79
C ALA A 54 15.91 -9.54 2.46
N SER A 55 14.66 -9.91 2.20
CA SER A 55 14.27 -11.28 1.81
C SER A 55 14.20 -11.49 0.29
N VAL A 56 14.44 -10.45 -0.50
CA VAL A 56 14.39 -10.51 -1.96
C VAL A 56 15.77 -10.16 -2.53
N PRO A 57 16.40 -11.06 -3.30
CA PRO A 57 17.66 -10.75 -3.95
C PRO A 57 17.55 -9.49 -4.84
N PRO A 58 18.63 -8.69 -4.98
CA PRO A 58 18.67 -7.61 -5.94
C PRO A 58 18.25 -8.10 -7.32
N SER A 59 17.22 -7.47 -7.89
CA SER A 59 16.54 -7.98 -9.07
C SER A 59 16.17 -6.85 -10.04
N THR A 60 15.86 -7.26 -11.26
CA THR A 60 15.08 -6.46 -12.21
C THR A 60 13.65 -6.99 -12.22
N LEU A 61 12.71 -6.28 -12.81
CA LEU A 61 11.33 -6.77 -12.92
C LEU A 61 11.23 -8.15 -13.62
N ARG A 62 12.14 -8.44 -14.56
CA ARG A 62 12.25 -9.78 -15.16
C ARG A 62 12.77 -10.82 -14.16
N GLY A 63 13.76 -10.43 -13.35
CA GLY A 63 14.33 -11.26 -12.29
C GLY A 63 13.42 -11.48 -11.08
N CYS A 64 12.30 -10.75 -10.97
CA CYS A 64 11.28 -11.00 -9.95
C CYS A 64 10.42 -12.24 -10.25
N ALA A 65 10.44 -12.78 -11.47
CA ALA A 65 9.68 -13.99 -11.77
C ALA A 65 10.23 -15.18 -10.97
N ALA A 66 9.34 -15.90 -10.29
CA ALA A 66 9.70 -17.00 -9.40
C ALA A 66 8.79 -18.22 -9.61
N THR A 67 9.32 -19.41 -9.39
CA THR A 67 8.49 -20.61 -9.22
C THR A 67 7.73 -20.57 -7.88
N PRO A 68 6.69 -21.38 -7.67
CA PRO A 68 6.04 -21.50 -6.36
C PRO A 68 7.01 -21.82 -5.22
N GLU A 69 8.01 -22.69 -5.46
CA GLU A 69 9.01 -23.08 -4.46
C GLU A 69 9.94 -21.92 -4.09
N GLU A 70 10.34 -21.11 -5.07
CA GLU A 70 11.16 -19.91 -4.84
C GLU A 70 10.35 -18.81 -4.12
N ALA A 71 9.07 -18.64 -4.47
CA ALA A 71 8.20 -17.65 -3.87
C ALA A 71 7.78 -18.00 -2.44
N PHE A 72 7.57 -19.28 -2.17
CA PHE A 72 7.03 -19.80 -0.91
C PHE A 72 7.95 -20.88 -0.33
N ALA A 73 9.10 -20.45 0.19
CA ALA A 73 10.10 -21.33 0.79
C ALA A 73 9.47 -22.28 1.85
N PRO A 74 9.70 -23.60 1.78
CA PRO A 74 9.07 -24.59 2.67
C PRO A 74 9.31 -24.35 4.16
N GLU A 75 10.42 -23.73 4.53
CA GLU A 75 10.77 -23.39 5.91
C GLU A 75 9.80 -22.34 6.50
N GLU A 76 9.38 -21.40 5.66
CA GLU A 76 8.43 -20.33 6.01
C GLU A 76 6.98 -20.77 5.78
N TYR A 77 6.69 -21.42 4.64
CA TYR A 77 5.34 -21.79 4.20
C TYR A 77 5.25 -23.29 3.85
N PRO A 78 5.28 -24.20 4.85
CA PRO A 78 5.32 -25.65 4.61
C PRO A 78 4.16 -26.14 3.73
N GLY A 79 4.50 -26.77 2.60
CA GLY A 79 3.54 -27.39 1.67
C GLY A 79 2.75 -26.42 0.78
N LEU A 80 2.95 -25.11 0.90
CA LEU A 80 2.21 -24.13 0.09
C LEU A 80 2.60 -24.19 -1.39
N ALA A 81 3.91 -24.29 -1.69
CA ALA A 81 4.40 -24.45 -3.06
C ALA A 81 3.80 -25.70 -3.72
N ASP A 82 3.78 -26.84 -3.02
CA ASP A 82 3.17 -28.08 -3.52
C ASP A 82 1.68 -27.91 -3.81
N GLN A 83 0.94 -27.22 -2.93
CA GLN A 83 -0.49 -26.95 -3.16
C GLN A 83 -0.70 -26.10 -4.42
N ILE A 84 0.09 -25.05 -4.61
CA ILE A 84 0.02 -24.18 -5.80
C ILE A 84 0.41 -24.94 -7.07
N THR A 85 1.47 -25.78 -7.01
CA THR A 85 1.94 -26.56 -8.16
C THR A 85 0.92 -27.64 -8.56
N ASN A 86 0.23 -28.24 -7.59
CA ASN A 86 -0.76 -29.30 -7.83
C ASN A 86 -2.17 -28.79 -8.19
N ASP A 87 -2.48 -27.53 -7.91
CA ASP A 87 -3.75 -26.90 -8.28
C ASP A 87 -3.53 -25.56 -9.02
N PRO A 88 -3.68 -25.51 -10.36
CA PRO A 88 -3.50 -24.28 -11.14
C PRO A 88 -4.55 -23.21 -10.80
N HIS A 89 -5.62 -23.54 -10.08
CA HIS A 89 -6.66 -22.63 -9.62
C HIS A 89 -6.45 -22.14 -8.18
N PHE A 90 -5.40 -22.60 -7.49
CA PHE A 90 -5.16 -22.27 -6.07
C PHE A 90 -5.12 -20.76 -5.79
N LEU A 91 -4.60 -19.97 -6.74
CA LEU A 91 -4.49 -18.51 -6.65
C LEU A 91 -5.60 -17.79 -7.45
N ASP A 92 -6.71 -18.45 -7.76
CA ASP A 92 -7.87 -17.81 -8.38
C ASP A 92 -8.38 -16.67 -7.48
N GLY A 93 -8.56 -15.48 -8.07
CA GLY A 93 -8.96 -14.27 -7.34
C GLY A 93 -7.86 -13.60 -6.51
N VAL A 94 -6.59 -14.03 -6.60
CA VAL A 94 -5.45 -13.37 -5.97
C VAL A 94 -4.59 -12.70 -7.03
N ASP A 95 -4.24 -11.43 -6.79
CA ASP A 95 -3.36 -10.63 -7.66
C ASP A 95 -2.20 -10.01 -6.88
N LEU A 96 -2.42 -9.64 -5.62
CA LEU A 96 -1.40 -9.13 -4.70
C LEU A 96 -1.34 -9.99 -3.43
N ILE A 97 -0.13 -10.33 -3.00
CA ILE A 97 0.14 -11.02 -1.73
C ILE A 97 0.96 -10.09 -0.84
N ILE A 98 0.51 -9.94 0.40
CA ILE A 98 1.20 -9.21 1.46
C ILE A 98 1.34 -10.13 2.66
N ALA A 99 2.55 -10.18 3.24
CA ALA A 99 2.76 -10.84 4.51
C ALA A 99 2.34 -9.91 5.66
N THR A 100 1.60 -10.44 6.63
CA THR A 100 1.28 -9.73 7.88
C THR A 100 2.19 -10.24 8.99
N SER A 101 2.65 -9.31 9.84
CA SER A 101 3.26 -9.69 11.10
C SER A 101 2.17 -10.33 11.96
N GLY A 102 2.25 -11.65 12.16
CA GLY A 102 1.32 -12.35 13.03
C GLY A 102 1.36 -11.72 14.41
N SER A 103 0.20 -11.33 14.96
CA SER A 103 0.17 -10.74 16.30
C SER A 103 0.69 -11.76 17.34
N SER A 104 1.76 -11.38 18.04
CA SER A 104 2.18 -11.86 19.37
C SER A 104 2.72 -13.28 19.57
N ALA A 105 2.71 -14.23 18.63
CA ALA A 105 3.32 -15.55 18.86
C ALA A 105 3.58 -16.47 17.62
N GLY A 106 3.44 -16.02 16.37
CA GLY A 106 3.33 -16.95 15.24
C GLY A 106 3.99 -16.49 13.94
N LYS A 107 4.33 -17.48 13.11
CA LYS A 107 4.84 -17.33 11.74
C LYS A 107 4.04 -16.29 10.93
N PRO A 108 4.67 -15.55 10.01
CA PRO A 108 3.97 -14.59 9.13
C PRO A 108 2.77 -15.23 8.45
N ARG A 109 1.65 -14.52 8.37
CA ARG A 109 0.49 -14.97 7.58
C ARG A 109 0.50 -14.26 6.23
N LEU A 110 0.10 -14.97 5.18
CA LEU A 110 -0.07 -14.38 3.85
C LEU A 110 -1.52 -13.98 3.66
N VAL A 111 -1.74 -12.77 3.16
CA VAL A 111 -3.04 -12.29 2.73
C VAL A 111 -2.98 -12.10 1.22
N GLY A 112 -3.80 -12.86 0.50
CA GLY A 112 -4.03 -12.69 -0.93
C GLY A 112 -5.19 -11.72 -1.16
N LEU A 113 -4.98 -10.73 -2.02
CA LEU A 113 -5.95 -9.68 -2.36
C LEU A 113 -6.21 -9.70 -3.86
N SER A 114 -7.48 -9.58 -4.25
CA SER A 114 -7.85 -9.38 -5.65
C SER A 114 -7.59 -7.95 -6.09
N ILE A 115 -7.27 -7.76 -7.36
CA ILE A 115 -7.14 -6.42 -7.95
C ILE A 115 -8.47 -5.63 -7.89
N ASP A 116 -9.61 -6.33 -7.94
CA ASP A 116 -10.93 -5.71 -7.78
C ASP A 116 -11.11 -5.07 -6.41
N ALA A 117 -10.73 -5.77 -5.33
CA ALA A 117 -10.81 -5.25 -3.96
C ALA A 117 -9.87 -4.06 -3.75
N LEU A 118 -8.66 -4.15 -4.32
CA LEU A 118 -7.66 -3.10 -4.31
C LEU A 118 -8.18 -1.82 -5.01
N ILE A 119 -8.69 -1.95 -6.24
CA ILE A 119 -9.24 -0.82 -7.01
C ILE A 119 -10.48 -0.25 -6.33
N ALA A 120 -11.36 -1.10 -5.78
CA ALA A 120 -12.52 -0.64 -5.01
C ALA A 120 -12.09 0.20 -3.79
N SER A 121 -11.07 -0.24 -3.04
CA SER A 121 -10.50 0.52 -1.91
C SER A 121 -9.88 1.85 -2.37
N ALA A 122 -9.18 1.87 -3.51
CA ALA A 122 -8.63 3.10 -4.08
C ALA A 122 -9.73 4.12 -4.43
N ARG A 123 -10.76 3.69 -5.18
CA ARG A 123 -11.89 4.56 -5.56
C ARG A 123 -12.70 5.03 -4.36
N ALA A 124 -12.92 4.16 -3.37
CA ALA A 124 -13.59 4.54 -2.13
C ALA A 124 -12.77 5.60 -1.36
N THR A 125 -11.43 5.53 -1.41
CA THR A 125 -10.56 6.57 -0.84
C THR A 125 -10.75 7.90 -1.58
N GLU A 126 -10.76 7.92 -2.92
CA GLU A 126 -10.99 9.13 -3.72
C GLU A 126 -12.35 9.79 -3.41
N LEU A 127 -13.41 8.99 -3.27
CA LEU A 127 -14.75 9.47 -2.90
C LEU A 127 -14.84 9.99 -1.45
N THR A 128 -13.96 9.52 -0.57
CA THR A 128 -13.93 9.89 0.86
C THR A 128 -13.04 11.12 1.12
N LEU A 129 -12.12 11.40 0.20
CA LEU A 129 -11.21 12.54 0.22
C LEU A 129 -11.65 13.56 -0.84
N ASP A 130 -10.73 14.41 -1.28
CA ASP A 130 -10.97 15.47 -2.27
C ASP A 130 -10.89 14.98 -3.74
N GLY A 131 -11.07 13.68 -4.00
CA GLY A 131 -10.99 13.06 -5.33
C GLY A 131 -9.66 12.35 -5.63
N PRO A 132 -9.37 12.07 -6.93
CA PRO A 132 -8.07 11.58 -7.37
C PRO A 132 -6.97 12.60 -7.06
N GLY A 133 -5.78 12.13 -6.69
CA GLY A 133 -4.70 13.04 -6.31
C GLY A 133 -3.31 12.42 -6.32
N ARG A 134 -2.31 13.27 -6.04
CA ARG A 134 -0.91 12.88 -5.93
C ARG A 134 -0.59 12.36 -4.55
N TRP A 135 0.22 11.32 -4.50
CA TRP A 135 0.56 10.67 -3.24
C TRP A 135 2.03 10.81 -2.90
N ILE A 136 2.33 10.94 -1.61
CA ILE A 136 3.66 10.78 -1.04
C ILE A 136 3.74 9.39 -0.40
N LEU A 137 4.73 8.60 -0.81
CA LEU A 137 5.05 7.30 -0.22
C LEU A 137 6.16 7.47 0.83
N ALA A 138 5.78 7.36 2.10
CA ALA A 138 6.70 7.36 3.26
C ALA A 138 6.54 6.10 4.14
N LEU A 139 5.98 5.02 3.57
CA LEU A 139 5.70 3.75 4.23
C LEU A 139 6.20 2.59 3.37
N PRO A 140 6.78 1.52 3.94
CA PRO A 140 7.24 0.37 3.17
C PRO A 140 6.11 -0.29 2.39
N THR A 141 6.37 -0.61 1.12
CA THR A 141 5.38 -1.15 0.18
C THR A 141 5.09 -2.65 0.36
N HIS A 142 5.89 -3.37 1.16
CA HIS A 142 5.60 -4.73 1.63
C HIS A 142 4.60 -4.76 2.80
N HIS A 143 4.13 -3.59 3.23
CA HIS A 143 2.94 -3.43 4.04
C HIS A 143 1.81 -2.85 3.19
N ILE A 144 0.57 -3.25 3.48
CA ILE A 144 -0.59 -2.82 2.71
C ILE A 144 -0.72 -1.28 2.66
N ALA A 145 -0.31 -0.58 3.72
CA ALA A 145 -0.36 0.88 3.78
C ALA A 145 0.52 1.52 2.70
N GLY A 146 1.75 1.04 2.48
CA GLY A 146 2.61 1.51 1.40
C GLY A 146 2.18 1.01 0.02
N ALA A 147 1.76 -0.25 -0.10
CA ALA A 147 1.26 -0.80 -1.37
C ALA A 147 0.06 -0.02 -1.91
N MET A 148 -0.88 0.35 -1.04
CA MET A 148 -2.07 1.12 -1.42
C MET A 148 -1.74 2.55 -1.84
N VAL A 149 -0.63 3.14 -1.38
CA VAL A 149 -0.17 4.44 -1.88
C VAL A 149 0.19 4.34 -3.37
N LEU A 150 0.95 3.31 -3.76
CA LEU A 150 1.31 3.06 -5.16
C LEU A 150 0.08 2.75 -6.00
N LEU A 151 -0.83 1.90 -5.51
CA LEU A 151 -2.04 1.54 -6.22
C LEU A 151 -2.97 2.75 -6.43
N ARG A 152 -3.16 3.60 -5.41
CA ARG A 152 -3.97 4.81 -5.55
C ARG A 152 -3.35 5.80 -6.53
N ALA A 153 -2.03 5.95 -6.53
CA ALA A 153 -1.35 6.76 -7.55
C ALA A 153 -1.60 6.20 -8.96
N ALA A 154 -1.49 4.88 -9.13
CA ALA A 154 -1.74 4.21 -10.41
C ALA A 154 -3.18 4.40 -10.90
N VAL A 155 -4.18 4.21 -10.03
CA VAL A 155 -5.61 4.41 -10.35
C VAL A 155 -5.90 5.88 -10.69
N ALA A 156 -5.26 6.83 -10.01
CA ALA A 156 -5.38 8.26 -10.30
C ALA A 156 -4.57 8.71 -11.54
N GLY A 157 -3.81 7.80 -12.19
CA GLY A 157 -2.95 8.14 -13.32
C GLY A 157 -1.77 9.06 -12.96
N THR A 158 -1.31 9.02 -11.70
CA THR A 158 -0.21 9.85 -11.20
C THR A 158 1.00 8.99 -10.81
N ASN A 159 2.16 9.64 -10.58
CA ASN A 159 3.32 9.00 -9.97
C ASN A 159 3.51 9.52 -8.54
N PRO A 160 3.75 8.63 -7.56
CA PRO A 160 3.97 9.05 -6.19
C PRO A 160 5.35 9.70 -6.01
N GLN A 161 5.45 10.67 -5.12
CA GLN A 161 6.73 11.16 -4.62
C GLN A 161 7.22 10.23 -3.52
N VAL A 162 8.46 9.76 -3.62
CA VAL A 162 9.00 8.72 -2.73
C VAL A 162 9.90 9.36 -1.68
N VAL A 163 9.65 9.01 -0.43
CA VAL A 163 10.50 9.37 0.71
C VAL A 163 11.10 8.07 1.23
N ASP A 164 12.42 7.94 1.09
CA ASP A 164 13.12 6.76 1.56
C ASP A 164 13.26 6.79 3.08
N THR A 165 12.62 5.85 3.76
CA THR A 165 12.67 5.69 5.22
C THR A 165 13.41 4.42 5.64
N THR A 166 14.27 3.87 4.77
CA THR A 166 14.98 2.60 5.04
C THR A 166 15.81 2.68 6.32
N ASP A 167 16.47 3.81 6.56
CA ASP A 167 17.29 4.06 7.76
C ASP A 167 16.52 4.79 8.89
N GLY A 168 15.19 4.82 8.79
CA GLY A 168 14.32 5.55 9.69
C GLY A 168 13.63 6.73 9.01
N PHE A 169 12.55 7.21 9.63
CA PHE A 169 11.78 8.34 9.14
C PHE A 169 12.37 9.66 9.65
N ASP A 170 12.79 10.51 8.71
CA ASP A 170 13.16 11.90 8.94
C ASP A 170 12.10 12.84 8.32
N PRO A 171 11.39 13.65 9.11
CA PRO A 171 10.43 14.62 8.60
C PRO A 171 11.00 15.61 7.57
N HIS A 172 12.29 15.95 7.64
CA HIS A 172 12.91 16.85 6.66
C HIS A 172 12.97 16.24 5.25
N ALA A 173 13.01 14.92 5.13
CA ALA A 173 12.96 14.24 3.85
C ALA A 173 11.59 14.40 3.13
N LEU A 174 10.55 14.82 3.85
CA LEU A 174 9.24 15.11 3.23
C LEU A 174 9.25 16.41 2.41
N LEU A 175 10.12 17.38 2.69
CA LEU A 175 10.11 18.70 2.06
C LEU A 175 10.15 18.65 0.51
N PRO A 176 11.11 17.95 -0.14
CA PRO A 176 11.13 17.84 -1.59
C PRO A 176 9.91 17.09 -2.14
N ALA A 177 9.42 16.07 -1.44
CA ALA A 177 8.24 15.31 -1.85
C ALA A 177 6.97 16.17 -1.80
N ILE A 178 6.79 16.96 -0.74
CA ILE A 178 5.67 17.90 -0.60
C ILE A 178 5.72 18.94 -1.71
N ALA A 179 6.88 19.57 -1.93
CA ALA A 179 7.06 20.53 -3.02
C ALA A 179 6.76 19.93 -4.41
N GLY A 180 7.04 18.63 -4.60
CA GLY A 180 6.75 17.91 -5.84
C GLY A 180 5.26 17.60 -6.06
N VAL A 181 4.51 17.29 -5.00
CA VAL A 181 3.06 17.00 -5.14
C VAL A 181 2.20 18.25 -5.19
N THR A 182 2.66 19.40 -4.66
CA THR A 182 1.90 20.66 -4.61
C THR A 182 2.22 21.63 -5.76
N GLN A 183 2.69 21.11 -6.90
CA GLN A 183 3.06 21.92 -8.09
C GLN A 183 1.85 22.53 -8.82
N ASP A 184 0.64 21.99 -8.61
CA ASP A 184 -0.61 22.47 -9.19
C ASP A 184 -1.79 22.20 -8.24
N ASP A 185 -3.02 22.45 -8.71
CA ASP A 185 -4.25 22.34 -7.92
C ASP A 185 -4.75 20.90 -7.71
N MET A 186 -4.06 19.88 -8.23
CA MET A 186 -4.43 18.49 -7.96
C MET A 186 -4.26 18.17 -6.46
N PRO A 187 -5.24 17.52 -5.80
CA PRO A 187 -5.13 17.17 -4.40
C PRO A 187 -3.87 16.37 -4.07
N SER A 188 -3.28 16.61 -2.90
CA SER A 188 -2.05 15.94 -2.46
C SER A 188 -2.24 15.25 -1.12
N TYR A 189 -1.75 14.01 -1.04
CA TYR A 189 -2.01 13.09 0.08
C TYR A 189 -0.72 12.49 0.63
N LEU A 190 -0.65 12.39 1.95
CA LEU A 190 0.43 11.72 2.68
C LEU A 190 -0.17 10.70 3.66
N SER A 191 0.38 9.49 3.70
CA SER A 191 0.03 8.48 4.71
C SER A 191 1.13 8.38 5.76
N LEU A 192 0.77 8.47 7.03
CA LEU A 192 1.68 8.35 8.18
C LEU A 192 1.15 7.35 9.20
N VAL A 193 2.05 6.78 9.99
CA VAL A 193 1.70 6.15 11.29
C VAL A 193 1.75 7.20 12.42
N PRO A 194 1.08 6.97 13.58
CA PRO A 194 1.06 7.94 14.67
C PRO A 194 2.45 8.41 15.14
N THR A 195 3.44 7.52 15.18
CA THR A 195 4.82 7.87 15.55
C THR A 195 5.47 8.84 14.57
N GLN A 196 5.24 8.68 13.27
CA GLN A 196 5.74 9.62 12.26
C GLN A 196 5.05 10.98 12.36
N LEU A 197 3.76 11.02 12.70
CA LEU A 197 3.07 12.29 12.94
C LEU A 197 3.67 13.03 14.15
N VAL A 198 4.00 12.32 15.24
CA VAL A 198 4.72 12.93 16.39
C VAL A 198 6.03 13.55 15.92
N GLN A 199 6.85 12.80 15.18
CA GLN A 199 8.13 13.30 14.66
C GLN A 199 7.94 14.56 13.79
N CYS A 200 6.91 14.59 12.94
CA CYS A 200 6.59 15.77 12.13
C CYS A 200 6.22 17.00 12.96
N LEU A 201 5.41 16.82 14.01
CA LEU A 201 5.02 17.93 14.91
C LEU A 201 6.19 18.45 15.76
N GLU A 202 7.23 17.63 15.95
CA GLU A 202 8.43 17.98 16.72
C GLU A 202 9.56 18.56 15.85
N ALA A 203 9.45 18.46 14.52
CA ALA A 203 10.48 18.89 13.57
C ALA A 203 10.49 20.40 13.25
N GLY A 204 9.58 21.18 13.85
CA GLY A 204 9.56 22.64 13.77
C GLY A 204 8.66 23.22 12.67
N GLU A 205 8.59 24.56 12.62
CA GLU A 205 7.63 25.29 11.77
C GLU A 205 7.84 25.10 10.27
N GLU A 206 9.06 24.84 9.80
CA GLU A 206 9.30 24.57 8.37
C GLU A 206 8.51 23.33 7.90
N ILE A 207 8.61 22.24 8.65
CA ILE A 207 7.88 20.99 8.37
C ILE A 207 6.38 21.21 8.52
N MET A 208 5.93 21.87 9.59
CA MET A 208 4.51 22.14 9.79
C MET A 208 3.92 23.01 8.66
N ASN A 209 4.64 24.02 8.19
CA ASN A 209 4.20 24.84 7.06
C ASN A 209 4.09 24.04 5.77
N ALA A 210 5.06 23.17 5.48
CA ALA A 210 4.98 22.27 4.34
C ALA A 210 3.76 21.35 4.45
N LEU A 211 3.54 20.72 5.60
CA LEU A 211 2.41 19.80 5.83
C LEU A 211 1.04 20.48 5.71
N ARG A 212 0.91 21.76 6.12
CA ARG A 212 -0.34 22.54 5.94
C ARG A 212 -0.73 22.72 4.46
N SER A 213 0.24 22.62 3.54
CA SER A 213 -0.02 22.74 2.10
C SER A 213 -0.69 21.52 1.48
N LEU A 214 -0.60 20.36 2.14
CA LEU A 214 -1.23 19.13 1.67
C LEU A 214 -2.77 19.23 1.75
N SER A 215 -3.47 18.47 0.90
CA SER A 215 -4.92 18.36 0.96
C SER A 215 -5.37 17.49 2.13
N THR A 216 -4.70 16.36 2.37
CA THR A 216 -4.98 15.50 3.51
C THR A 216 -3.74 14.71 3.95
N ILE A 217 -3.58 14.58 5.28
CA ILE A 217 -2.65 13.65 5.93
C ILE A 217 -3.47 12.54 6.56
N ILE A 218 -3.32 11.31 6.06
CA ILE A 218 -4.01 10.13 6.55
C ILE A 218 -3.13 9.49 7.62
N VAL A 219 -3.72 9.19 8.79
CA VAL A 219 -2.99 8.58 9.91
C VAL A 219 -3.66 7.28 10.32
N GLY A 220 -2.93 6.17 10.23
CA GLY A 220 -3.46 4.84 10.50
C GLY A 220 -2.39 3.81 10.85
N GLY A 221 -2.73 2.53 10.76
CA GLY A 221 -1.83 1.42 11.08
C GLY A 221 -1.58 1.17 12.57
N ALA A 222 -1.91 2.14 13.43
CA ALA A 222 -1.97 2.00 14.88
C ALA A 222 -2.98 2.98 15.47
N ALA A 223 -3.35 2.76 16.73
CA ALA A 223 -4.22 3.68 17.45
C ALA A 223 -3.54 5.05 17.62
N ILE A 224 -4.25 6.12 17.24
CA ILE A 224 -3.86 7.50 17.50
C ILE A 224 -4.53 7.97 18.80
N SER A 225 -3.79 8.65 19.67
CA SER A 225 -4.39 9.27 20.86
C SER A 225 -5.17 10.53 20.46
N GLN A 226 -6.28 10.77 21.16
CA GLN A 226 -7.06 12.01 20.96
C GLN A 226 -6.20 13.27 21.15
N SER A 227 -5.24 13.23 22.08
CA SER A 227 -4.31 14.34 22.32
C SER A 227 -3.36 14.59 21.14
N LEU A 228 -2.88 13.54 20.46
CA LEU A 228 -2.03 13.70 19.28
C LEU A 228 -2.84 14.25 18.10
N LEU A 229 -4.04 13.72 17.88
CA LEU A 229 -4.95 14.23 16.84
C LEU A 229 -5.26 15.72 17.08
N GLN A 230 -5.66 16.09 18.29
CA GLN A 230 -5.98 17.48 18.62
C GLN A 230 -4.79 18.42 18.40
N ARG A 231 -3.58 18.03 18.83
CA ARG A 231 -2.36 18.81 18.58
C ARG A 231 -2.12 19.07 17.09
N ALA A 232 -2.33 18.07 16.24
CA ALA A 232 -2.16 18.22 14.80
C ALA A 232 -3.20 19.19 14.19
N LEU A 233 -4.46 19.07 14.62
CA LEU A 233 -5.53 19.96 14.18
C LEU A 233 -5.33 21.41 14.66
N ASP A 234 -4.88 21.60 15.91
CA ASP A 234 -4.65 22.93 16.51
C ASP A 234 -3.55 23.71 15.77
N VAL A 235 -2.56 23.03 15.19
CA VAL A 235 -1.54 23.66 14.35
C VAL A 235 -1.94 23.73 12.88
N GLY A 236 -3.20 23.41 12.54
CA GLY A 236 -3.77 23.59 11.20
C GLY A 236 -3.49 22.48 10.20
N LEU A 237 -3.05 21.30 10.63
CA LEU A 237 -2.89 20.16 9.73
C LEU A 237 -4.26 19.55 9.37
N LYS A 238 -4.42 19.14 8.11
CA LYS A 238 -5.63 18.48 7.61
C LYS A 238 -5.53 16.97 7.81
N VAL A 239 -5.66 16.53 9.06
CA VAL A 239 -5.50 15.11 9.43
C VAL A 239 -6.82 14.35 9.36
N ARG A 240 -6.80 13.18 8.73
CA ARG A 240 -7.89 12.18 8.74
C ARG A 240 -7.36 10.89 9.37
N THR A 241 -8.08 10.35 10.34
CA THR A 241 -7.77 9.05 10.95
C THR A 241 -8.32 7.92 10.09
N THR A 242 -7.62 6.79 10.03
CA THR A 242 -8.11 5.61 9.32
C THR A 242 -7.89 4.31 10.09
N TYR A 243 -8.85 3.40 9.94
CA TYR A 243 -8.78 2.04 10.43
C TYR A 243 -8.94 1.05 9.27
N GLY A 244 -8.16 -0.02 9.30
CA GLY A 244 -8.19 -1.10 8.34
C GLY A 244 -7.03 -2.07 8.59
N MET A 245 -7.04 -3.17 7.84
CA MET A 245 -6.06 -4.25 7.92
C MET A 245 -5.58 -4.62 6.51
N THR A 246 -4.62 -5.54 6.41
CA THR A 246 -4.21 -6.07 5.10
C THR A 246 -5.38 -6.76 4.41
N GLU A 247 -6.17 -7.52 5.17
CA GLU A 247 -7.36 -8.25 4.73
C GLU A 247 -8.48 -7.35 4.19
N THR A 248 -8.46 -6.05 4.52
CA THR A 248 -9.44 -5.07 4.03
C THR A 248 -8.88 -4.16 2.94
N SER A 249 -7.76 -4.53 2.31
CA SER A 249 -7.06 -3.70 1.32
C SER A 249 -6.66 -2.32 1.89
N GLY A 250 -6.22 -2.29 3.15
CA GLY A 250 -5.87 -1.07 3.87
C GLY A 250 -7.08 -0.43 4.56
N GLY A 251 -7.04 0.89 4.74
CA GLY A 251 -8.07 1.65 5.44
C GLY A 251 -9.46 1.49 4.82
N CYS A 252 -10.44 1.07 5.63
CA CYS A 252 -11.83 0.87 5.25
C CYS A 252 -12.82 1.78 6.03
N VAL A 253 -12.34 2.43 7.09
CA VAL A 253 -13.07 3.41 7.91
C VAL A 253 -12.21 4.66 8.03
N TYR A 254 -12.79 5.83 7.80
CA TYR A 254 -12.12 7.13 7.92
C TYR A 254 -12.91 8.00 8.89
N ASP A 255 -12.22 8.53 9.91
CA ASP A 255 -12.83 9.33 11.00
C ASP A 255 -14.06 8.69 11.64
N GLY A 256 -13.99 7.37 11.85
CA GLY A 256 -15.06 6.60 12.46
C GLY A 256 -16.19 6.21 11.50
N GLU A 257 -16.18 6.69 10.25
CA GLU A 257 -17.21 6.41 9.26
C GLU A 257 -16.73 5.40 8.20
N PRO A 258 -17.51 4.36 7.86
CA PRO A 258 -17.19 3.46 6.76
C PRO A 258 -17.09 4.21 5.43
N MET A 259 -16.08 3.87 4.61
CA MET A 259 -15.96 4.43 3.26
C MET A 259 -17.10 3.95 2.34
N PRO A 260 -17.40 4.66 1.23
CA PRO A 260 -18.37 4.19 0.24
C PRO A 260 -18.11 2.75 -0.22
N GLY A 261 -19.16 1.92 -0.23
CA GLY A 261 -19.06 0.49 -0.58
C GLY A 261 -18.61 -0.42 0.56
N VAL A 262 -18.26 0.13 1.74
CA VAL A 262 -17.89 -0.65 2.93
C VAL A 262 -19.06 -0.73 3.90
N THR A 263 -19.32 -1.92 4.43
CA THR A 263 -20.23 -2.11 5.58
C THR A 263 -19.42 -2.58 6.77
N VAL A 264 -19.57 -1.90 7.90
CA VAL A 264 -18.94 -2.28 9.17
C VAL A 264 -20.03 -2.61 10.17
N ARG A 265 -19.83 -3.71 10.91
CA ARG A 265 -20.72 -4.13 11.98
C ARG A 265 -19.90 -4.43 13.22
N ALA A 266 -20.18 -3.71 14.31
CA ALA A 266 -19.75 -4.14 15.64
C ALA A 266 -20.61 -5.34 16.06
N VAL A 267 -19.96 -6.40 16.51
CA VAL A 267 -20.64 -7.58 17.07
C VAL A 267 -20.14 -7.77 18.49
N ASP A 268 -21.07 -7.84 19.44
CA ASP A 268 -20.74 -8.27 20.79
C ASP A 268 -20.32 -9.76 20.71
N TRP A 269 -19.23 -10.09 21.39
CA TRP A 269 -18.67 -11.44 21.45
C TRP A 269 -18.59 -11.91 22.91
#